data_AF-A0A7J7EW49-F1
#
_entry.id   AF-A0A7J7EW49-F1
#
_cell.length_a   1.000
_cell.length_b   1.000
_cell.length_c   1.000
_cell.angle_alpha   90.00
_cell.angle_beta   90.00
_cell.angle_gamma   90.00
#
_symmetry.space_group_name_H-M   'P 1'
#
loop_
_entity.id
_entity.type
_entity.pdbx_description
1 polymer ?
#
loop_
_entity_poly.entity_id
_entity_poly.type
_entity_poly.pdbx_seq_one_letter_code
_entity_poly.pdbx_strand_id
1 'polypeptide(L)'
;MDPAETVARPRSSLLPRLLLVPLLWSGLALGALPMGSSPHRVLYDLLSEQQLLEAEDLSLTLLQGGRLGPLSLPPDLRDLDPECRELLRDFASSSAELTGCIVRGARPVRLCQNCYPLFQQVANKMDNISRAVGNTSESHNCARSLLMSDRMQIVVILSEFFNSTWQKANCASK
;
A
#
# COMPACT_ATOMS: atom_id res chain seq x y z
N MET A 1 -45.50 12.58 41.06
CA MET A 1 -44.91 13.73 41.77
C MET A 1 -43.70 14.14 40.96
N ASP A 2 -43.84 15.23 40.25
CA ASP A 2 -42.82 15.87 39.42
C ASP A 2 -42.23 17.07 40.23
N PRO A 3 -41.29 17.87 39.73
CA PRO A 3 -39.89 17.87 40.14
C PRO A 3 -39.46 19.22 40.77
N ALA A 4 -38.18 19.37 41.12
CA ALA A 4 -37.57 20.67 41.37
C ALA A 4 -36.50 20.96 40.31
N GLU A 5 -36.86 21.86 39.40
CA GLU A 5 -36.00 22.57 38.47
C GLU A 5 -34.89 23.36 39.18
N THR A 6 -33.80 23.65 38.46
CA THR A 6 -33.38 25.05 38.29
C THR A 6 -32.47 25.18 37.07
N VAL A 7 -33.04 25.77 36.03
CA VAL A 7 -32.35 26.35 34.87
C VAL A 7 -31.88 27.76 35.26
N ALA A 8 -30.64 28.15 34.91
CA ALA A 8 -30.27 29.56 34.78
C ALA A 8 -29.04 29.78 33.85
N ARG A 9 -29.34 30.10 32.59
CA ARG A 9 -28.62 31.04 31.70
C ARG A 9 -29.67 32.14 31.43
N PRO A 10 -29.42 33.45 31.18
CA PRO A 10 -28.32 34.03 30.38
C PRO A 10 -27.87 35.48 30.77
N ARG A 11 -26.88 36.06 30.08
CA ARG A 11 -27.05 37.29 29.27
C ARG A 11 -25.74 37.80 28.65
N SER A 12 -25.86 38.08 27.36
CA SER A 12 -24.96 38.81 26.47
C SER A 12 -24.83 40.27 26.89
N SER A 13 -23.65 40.87 26.71
CA SER A 13 -23.45 42.32 26.62
C SER A 13 -22.47 42.62 25.48
N LEU A 14 -22.92 43.47 24.57
CA LEU A 14 -22.26 43.90 23.33
C LEU A 14 -21.49 45.22 23.57
N LEU A 15 -20.21 45.24 23.16
CA LEU A 15 -19.47 46.34 22.47
C LEU A 15 -19.36 47.73 23.16
N PRO A 16 -18.62 48.74 22.64
CA PRO A 16 -17.42 48.74 21.79
C PRO A 16 -16.31 49.70 22.33
N ARG A 17 -15.04 49.49 21.96
CA ARG A 17 -14.08 50.61 21.94
C ARG A 17 -13.25 50.56 20.66
N LEU A 18 -13.74 51.32 19.68
CA LEU A 18 -12.98 51.79 18.52
C LEU A 18 -11.80 52.63 18.99
N LEU A 19 -10.60 52.32 18.50
CA LEU A 19 -9.65 53.33 18.02
C LEU A 19 -9.05 52.81 16.71
N LEU A 20 -9.61 53.30 15.59
CA LEU A 20 -8.94 53.42 14.29
C LEU A 20 -7.80 54.44 14.42
N VAL A 21 -6.69 54.28 13.71
CA VAL A 21 -6.30 55.02 12.48
C VAL A 21 -4.84 54.63 12.11
N PRO A 22 -4.44 54.73 10.81
CA PRO A 22 -3.53 53.81 10.12
C PRO A 22 -2.15 54.41 9.79
N LEU A 23 -1.22 53.57 9.33
CA LEU A 23 -0.06 54.00 8.52
C LEU A 23 0.27 52.89 7.51
N LEU A 24 -0.43 52.98 6.39
CA LEU A 24 0.01 52.44 5.12
C LEU A 24 1.03 53.45 4.56
N TRP A 25 2.17 52.96 4.05
CA TRP A 25 3.06 53.50 2.99
C TRP A 25 4.54 53.65 3.39
N SER A 26 5.33 52.64 3.01
CA SER A 26 6.61 52.76 2.30
C SER A 26 6.97 51.33 1.86
N GLY A 27 6.95 50.96 0.58
CA GLY A 27 7.82 51.52 -0.46
C GLY A 27 8.98 50.53 -0.63
N LEU A 28 9.09 49.96 -1.84
CA LEU A 28 9.99 48.88 -2.24
C LEU A 28 11.46 49.08 -1.80
N ALA A 29 12.09 47.98 -1.37
CA ALA A 29 13.48 47.68 -1.70
C ALA A 29 13.61 46.20 -2.06
N LEU A 30 13.78 45.94 -3.35
CA LEU A 30 14.30 44.68 -3.89
C LEU A 30 15.66 44.41 -3.24
N GLY A 31 15.73 43.42 -2.36
CA GLY A 31 16.96 42.80 -1.91
C GLY A 31 16.84 41.31 -2.16
N ALA A 32 17.46 40.83 -3.25
CA ALA A 32 17.54 39.43 -3.58
C ALA A 32 18.28 38.68 -2.47
N LEU A 33 17.58 37.85 -1.70
CA LEU A 33 18.20 36.81 -0.89
C LEU A 33 18.56 35.65 -1.82
N PRO A 34 19.82 35.18 -1.85
CA PRO A 34 20.16 34.02 -2.64
C PRO A 34 19.51 32.79 -2.00
N MET A 35 18.74 32.09 -2.83
CA MET A 35 18.25 30.72 -2.65
C MET A 35 19.38 29.82 -2.10
N GLY A 36 19.31 29.50 -0.81
CA GLY A 36 20.21 28.57 -0.13
C GLY A 36 19.69 27.14 -0.19
N SER A 37 20.15 26.42 -1.21
CA SER A 37 20.35 24.96 -1.28
C SER A 37 19.22 24.03 -0.80
N SER A 38 18.42 23.58 -1.77
CA SER A 38 17.75 22.26 -1.69
C SER A 38 18.81 21.16 -1.47
N PRO A 39 18.58 20.19 -0.55
CA PRO A 39 19.52 19.09 -0.32
C PRO A 39 19.71 18.21 -1.55
N HIS A 40 18.86 18.36 -2.57
CA HIS A 40 19.06 17.72 -3.86
C HIS A 40 20.27 18.25 -4.62
N ARG A 41 20.64 19.54 -4.51
CA ARG A 41 21.73 20.11 -5.33
C ARG A 41 23.13 19.66 -4.94
N VAL A 42 23.36 19.30 -3.68
CA VAL A 42 24.70 18.87 -3.22
C VAL A 42 25.04 17.45 -3.72
N LEU A 43 24.03 16.62 -3.99
CA LEU A 43 24.25 15.27 -4.51
C LEU A 43 24.69 15.29 -5.98
N TYR A 44 24.19 16.26 -6.78
CA TYR A 44 24.56 16.37 -8.21
C TYR A 44 26.02 16.77 -8.43
N ASP A 45 26.67 17.44 -7.47
CA ASP A 45 28.08 17.85 -7.60
C ASP A 45 29.09 16.71 -7.31
N LEU A 46 28.63 15.54 -6.86
CA LEU A 46 29.50 14.41 -6.50
C LEU A 46 29.43 13.22 -7.46
N LEU A 47 28.52 13.25 -8.43
CA LEU A 47 28.35 12.18 -9.43
C LEU A 47 28.76 12.70 -10.80
N SER A 48 29.75 12.03 -11.41
CA SER A 48 30.09 12.24 -12.82
C SER A 48 28.87 11.93 -13.70
N GLU A 49 28.68 12.66 -14.81
CA GLU A 49 27.55 12.53 -15.77
C GLU A 49 27.22 11.06 -16.14
N GLN A 50 28.24 10.19 -16.18
CA GLN A 50 28.11 8.75 -16.40
C GLN A 50 27.21 8.04 -15.36
N GLN A 51 27.35 8.40 -14.09
CA GLN A 51 26.60 7.79 -12.98
C GLN A 51 25.18 8.34 -12.86
N LEU A 52 24.95 9.55 -13.38
CA LEU A 52 23.62 10.13 -13.45
C LEU A 52 22.74 9.39 -14.47
N LEU A 53 23.32 9.04 -15.62
CA LEU A 53 22.65 8.21 -16.63
C LEU A 53 22.34 6.79 -16.14
N GLU A 54 23.23 6.15 -15.37
CA GLU A 54 22.96 4.84 -14.75
C GLU A 54 21.83 4.91 -13.72
N ALA A 55 21.77 5.97 -12.91
CA ALA A 55 20.74 6.13 -11.88
C ALA A 55 19.34 6.38 -12.48
N GLU A 56 19.27 7.08 -13.62
CA GLU A 56 18.01 7.38 -14.30
C GLU A 56 17.42 6.12 -14.98
N ASP A 57 18.28 5.26 -15.54
CA ASP A 57 17.87 3.96 -16.12
C ASP A 57 17.39 2.98 -15.03
N LEU A 58 18.03 2.97 -13.86
CA LEU A 58 17.59 2.21 -12.69
C LEU A 58 16.24 2.70 -12.14
N SER A 59 16.00 4.01 -12.13
CA SER A 59 14.75 4.60 -11.66
C SER A 59 13.58 4.30 -12.61
N LEU A 60 13.80 4.36 -13.93
CA LEU A 60 12.82 3.94 -14.93
C LEU A 60 12.52 2.44 -14.85
N THR A 61 13.55 1.62 -14.63
CA THR A 61 13.40 0.18 -14.40
C THR A 61 12.60 -0.10 -13.13
N LEU A 62 12.82 0.64 -12.03
CA LEU A 62 12.06 0.46 -10.79
C LEU A 62 10.61 0.98 -10.88
N LEU A 63 10.39 2.10 -11.57
CA LEU A 63 9.07 2.72 -11.74
C LEU A 63 8.16 1.96 -12.73
N GLN A 64 8.75 1.27 -13.72
CA GLN A 64 8.01 0.38 -14.62
C GLN A 64 7.78 -1.03 -14.02
N GLY A 65 8.13 -1.26 -12.76
CA GLY A 65 8.09 -2.62 -12.18
C GLY A 65 8.96 -3.58 -13.00
N GLY A 66 10.10 -3.08 -13.45
CA GLY A 66 11.00 -3.68 -14.42
C GLY A 66 11.28 -5.13 -14.11
N ARG A 67 10.62 -5.99 -14.89
CA ARG A 67 11.07 -7.35 -15.18
C ARG A 67 12.57 -7.30 -15.40
N LEU A 68 13.31 -7.85 -14.45
CA LEU A 68 14.65 -8.35 -14.71
C LEU A 68 14.54 -9.26 -15.94
N GLY A 69 15.18 -8.86 -17.05
CA GLY A 69 15.32 -9.68 -18.26
C GLY A 69 15.78 -11.08 -17.89
N PRO A 70 15.44 -12.11 -18.70
CA PRO A 70 15.06 -13.44 -18.24
C PRO A 70 16.00 -13.93 -17.14
N LEU A 71 15.63 -13.60 -15.89
CA LEU A 71 16.19 -14.30 -14.76
C LEU A 71 15.80 -15.73 -15.03
N SER A 72 16.82 -16.55 -15.29
CA SER A 72 16.67 -17.98 -15.27
C SER A 72 15.92 -18.26 -13.98
N LEU A 73 14.64 -18.64 -14.08
CA LEU A 73 13.85 -18.97 -12.91
C LEU A 73 14.69 -19.96 -12.09
N PRO A 74 14.70 -19.84 -10.74
CA PRO A 74 15.31 -20.83 -9.87
C PRO A 74 15.00 -22.24 -10.39
N PRO A 75 15.97 -23.17 -10.43
CA PRO A 75 15.81 -24.48 -11.05
C PRO A 75 14.59 -25.24 -10.49
N ASP A 76 14.20 -25.02 -9.24
CA ASP A 76 13.01 -25.62 -8.60
C ASP A 76 11.68 -25.17 -9.23
N LEU A 77 11.67 -24.03 -9.92
CA LEU A 77 10.51 -23.59 -10.68
C LEU A 77 10.53 -24.12 -12.11
N ARG A 78 11.55 -24.82 -12.60
CA ARG A 78 11.46 -25.46 -13.94
C ARG A 78 10.53 -26.67 -13.97
N ASP A 79 10.18 -27.21 -12.80
CA ASP A 79 9.39 -28.45 -12.66
C ASP A 79 7.90 -28.22 -12.35
N LEU A 80 7.47 -26.97 -12.14
CA LEU A 80 6.06 -26.64 -11.91
C LEU A 80 5.28 -26.53 -13.24
N ASP A 81 4.13 -27.20 -13.32
CA ASP A 81 3.22 -27.09 -14.46
C ASP A 81 2.92 -25.61 -14.79
N PRO A 82 2.93 -25.21 -16.08
CA PRO A 82 2.74 -23.82 -16.48
C PRO A 82 1.40 -23.24 -16.02
N GLU A 83 0.34 -24.03 -15.90
CA GLU A 83 -0.95 -23.57 -15.38
C GLU A 83 -0.85 -23.24 -13.89
N CYS A 84 -0.27 -24.13 -13.09
CA CYS A 84 -0.06 -23.91 -11.67
C CYS A 84 0.88 -22.72 -11.41
N ARG A 85 1.86 -22.49 -12.30
CA ARG A 85 2.75 -21.34 -12.23
C ARG A 85 2.01 -20.02 -12.40
N GLU A 86 1.07 -19.92 -13.35
CA GLU A 86 0.29 -18.70 -13.52
C GLU A 86 -0.65 -18.47 -12.35
N LEU A 87 -1.28 -19.52 -11.80
CA LEU A 87 -2.07 -19.41 -10.56
C LEU A 87 -1.24 -18.90 -9.38
N LEU A 88 -0.01 -19.41 -9.22
CA LEU A 88 0.91 -18.97 -8.18
C LEU A 88 1.35 -17.51 -8.38
N ARG A 89 1.62 -17.10 -9.63
CA ARG A 89 1.96 -15.72 -9.98
C ARG A 89 0.81 -14.77 -9.66
N ASP A 90 -0.41 -15.12 -10.02
CA ASP A 90 -1.61 -14.34 -9.73
C ASP A 90 -1.81 -14.15 -8.23
N PHE A 91 -1.70 -15.23 -7.45
CA PHE A 91 -1.80 -15.17 -5.99
C PHE A 91 -0.69 -14.27 -5.40
N ALA A 92 0.54 -14.37 -5.90
CA ALA A 92 1.66 -13.54 -5.43
C ALA A 92 1.43 -12.05 -5.72
N SER A 93 0.99 -11.69 -6.93
CA SER A 93 0.70 -10.30 -7.31
C SER A 93 -0.39 -9.69 -6.43
N SER A 94 -1.54 -10.35 -6.31
CA SER A 94 -2.64 -9.86 -5.48
C SER A 94 -2.26 -9.78 -4.00
N SER A 95 -1.45 -10.73 -3.49
CA SER A 95 -0.97 -10.72 -2.10
C SER A 95 -0.05 -9.52 -1.82
N ALA A 96 0.83 -9.18 -2.75
CA ALA A 96 1.70 -8.01 -2.64
C ALA A 96 0.90 -6.71 -2.62
N GLU A 97 -0.08 -6.58 -3.51
CA GLU A 97 -0.98 -5.42 -3.56
C GLU A 97 -1.79 -5.26 -2.27
N LEU A 98 -2.39 -6.35 -1.78
CA LEU A 98 -3.14 -6.36 -0.53
C LEU A 98 -2.25 -5.97 0.65
N THR A 99 -1.05 -6.55 0.75
CA THR A 99 -0.08 -6.21 1.80
C THR A 99 0.27 -4.73 1.76
N GLY A 100 0.55 -4.19 0.57
CA GLY A 100 0.80 -2.77 0.39
C GLY A 100 -0.39 -1.89 0.81
N CYS A 101 -1.62 -2.33 0.53
CA CYS A 101 -2.83 -1.63 0.97
C CYS A 101 -2.99 -1.64 2.50
N ILE A 102 -2.81 -2.81 3.14
CA ILE A 102 -2.89 -2.97 4.59
C ILE A 102 -1.91 -2.03 5.29
N VAL A 103 -0.65 -2.01 4.85
CA VAL A 103 0.41 -1.20 5.46
C VAL A 103 0.17 0.29 5.28
N ARG A 104 -0.21 0.74 4.08
CA ARG A 104 -0.57 2.15 3.82
C ARG A 104 -1.83 2.58 4.59
N GLY A 105 -2.77 1.66 4.77
CA GLY A 105 -4.00 1.85 5.51
C GLY A 105 -3.88 1.67 7.03
N ALA A 106 -2.66 1.51 7.57
CA ALA A 106 -2.47 1.23 8.99
C ALA A 106 -2.65 2.47 9.89
N ARG A 107 -2.44 3.70 9.37
CA ARG A 107 -2.57 4.95 10.14
C ARG A 107 -3.12 6.11 9.29
N PRO A 108 -4.34 6.61 9.57
CA PRO A 108 -5.36 5.99 10.43
C PRO A 108 -5.86 4.67 9.82
N VAL A 109 -6.37 3.76 10.65
CA VAL A 109 -6.82 2.43 10.21
C VAL A 109 -7.99 2.57 9.21
N ARG A 110 -7.74 2.22 7.93
CA ARG A 110 -8.73 2.25 6.82
C ARG A 110 -8.73 0.96 6.00
N LEU A 111 -8.35 -0.15 6.61
CA LEU A 111 -8.26 -1.47 5.98
C LEU A 111 -9.56 -1.89 5.27
N CYS A 112 -10.68 -1.88 5.99
CA CYS A 112 -11.93 -2.44 5.47
C CYS A 112 -12.45 -1.64 4.27
N GLN A 113 -12.39 -0.30 4.33
CA GLN A 113 -12.90 0.54 3.25
C GLN A 113 -12.01 0.49 2.01
N ASN A 114 -10.69 0.50 2.20
CA ASN A 114 -9.76 0.70 1.09
C ASN A 114 -9.28 -0.62 0.47
N CYS A 115 -9.21 -1.70 1.25
CA CYS A 115 -8.54 -2.93 0.83
C CYS A 115 -9.51 -4.09 0.56
N TYR A 116 -10.82 -3.91 0.72
CA TYR A 116 -11.82 -4.96 0.48
C TYR A 116 -11.70 -5.61 -0.90
N PRO A 117 -11.60 -4.87 -2.03
CA PRO A 117 -11.49 -5.50 -3.34
C PRO A 117 -10.23 -6.37 -3.48
N LEU A 118 -9.11 -5.93 -2.91
CA LEU A 118 -7.84 -6.67 -2.93
C LEU A 118 -7.93 -7.92 -2.05
N PHE A 119 -8.60 -7.84 -0.90
CA PHE A 119 -8.86 -8.99 -0.05
C PHE A 119 -9.69 -10.04 -0.78
N GLN A 120 -10.77 -9.63 -1.44
CA GLN A 120 -11.59 -10.54 -2.26
C GLN A 120 -10.79 -11.18 -3.40
N GLN A 121 -9.91 -10.41 -4.06
CA GLN A 121 -9.05 -10.97 -5.11
C GLN A 121 -8.14 -12.06 -4.55
N VAL A 122 -7.43 -11.81 -3.46
CA VAL A 122 -6.55 -12.83 -2.84
C VAL A 122 -7.34 -14.07 -2.42
N ALA A 123 -8.53 -13.89 -1.84
CA ALA A 123 -9.41 -15.01 -1.47
C ALA A 123 -9.83 -15.83 -2.70
N ASN A 124 -10.22 -15.17 -3.79
CA ASN A 124 -10.60 -15.82 -5.04
C ASN A 124 -9.41 -16.53 -5.71
N LYS A 125 -8.20 -15.95 -5.68
CA LYS A 125 -7.00 -16.59 -6.24
C LYS A 125 -6.58 -17.83 -5.45
N MET A 126 -6.67 -17.79 -4.12
CA MET A 126 -6.46 -18.97 -3.28
C MET A 126 -7.48 -20.07 -3.59
N ASP A 127 -8.74 -19.67 -3.74
CA ASP A 127 -9.82 -20.60 -4.05
C ASP A 127 -9.64 -21.25 -5.43
N ASN A 128 -9.25 -20.49 -6.45
CA ASN A 128 -8.88 -21.03 -7.76
C ASN A 128 -7.75 -22.07 -7.65
N ILE A 129 -6.71 -21.81 -6.87
CA ILE A 129 -5.64 -22.81 -6.61
C ILE A 129 -6.21 -24.06 -5.95
N SER A 130 -7.05 -23.90 -4.93
CA SER A 130 -7.61 -25.02 -4.17
C SER A 130 -8.53 -25.91 -5.00
N ARG A 131 -9.22 -25.34 -6.00
CA ARG A 131 -10.14 -26.05 -6.89
C ARG A 131 -9.49 -26.51 -8.20
N ALA A 132 -8.26 -26.09 -8.50
CA ALA A 132 -7.56 -26.47 -9.71
C ALA A 132 -7.12 -27.95 -9.65
N VAL A 133 -8.01 -28.81 -10.14
CA VAL A 133 -7.76 -30.24 -10.38
C VAL A 133 -7.40 -30.40 -11.86
N GLY A 134 -6.17 -30.81 -12.15
CA GLY A 134 -5.73 -31.03 -13.52
C GLY A 134 -6.52 -32.13 -14.24
N ASN A 135 -6.66 -32.00 -15.56
CA ASN A 135 -7.48 -32.88 -16.40
C ASN A 135 -6.95 -34.32 -16.55
N THR A 136 -5.71 -34.61 -16.12
CA THR A 136 -5.07 -35.93 -16.25
C THR A 136 -4.10 -36.21 -15.10
N SER A 137 -4.35 -37.27 -14.30
CA SER A 137 -3.48 -37.80 -13.21
C SER A 137 -3.14 -36.86 -12.02
N GLU A 138 -2.72 -37.45 -10.89
CA GLU A 138 -2.38 -36.73 -9.64
C GLU A 138 -1.27 -35.66 -9.80
N SER A 139 -0.42 -35.74 -10.83
CA SER A 139 0.71 -34.81 -11.03
C SER A 139 0.30 -33.42 -11.52
N HIS A 140 -0.93 -33.23 -12.00
CA HIS A 140 -1.43 -31.93 -12.47
C HIS A 140 -2.39 -31.26 -11.48
N ASN A 141 -2.46 -31.74 -10.23
CA ASN A 141 -3.27 -31.11 -9.20
C ASN A 141 -2.48 -29.93 -8.56
N CYS A 142 -2.80 -28.70 -8.96
CA CYS A 142 -2.12 -27.51 -8.45
C CYS A 142 -2.31 -27.34 -6.94
N ALA A 143 -3.46 -27.75 -6.38
CA ALA A 143 -3.66 -27.69 -4.93
C ALA A 143 -2.65 -28.59 -4.20
N ARG A 144 -2.40 -29.81 -4.68
CA ARG A 144 -1.39 -30.70 -4.12
C ARG A 144 0.03 -30.12 -4.31
N SER A 145 0.34 -29.65 -5.51
CA SER A 145 1.66 -29.13 -5.86
C SER A 145 2.01 -27.85 -5.09
N LEU A 146 1.06 -26.93 -4.91
CA LEU A 146 1.32 -25.60 -4.34
C LEU A 146 1.02 -25.50 -2.85
N LEU A 147 0.06 -26.29 -2.33
CA LEU A 147 -0.42 -26.15 -0.96
C LEU A 147 0.13 -27.23 -0.03
N MET A 148 0.55 -28.39 -0.55
CA MET A 148 0.85 -29.58 0.27
C MET A 148 2.22 -30.23 0.01
N SER A 149 2.97 -29.79 -1.00
CA SER A 149 4.20 -30.48 -1.42
C SER A 149 5.39 -30.24 -0.49
N ASP A 150 5.44 -29.07 0.16
CA ASP A 150 6.55 -28.67 1.02
C ASP A 150 6.19 -28.70 2.51
N ARG A 151 7.21 -28.82 3.37
CA ARG A 151 7.06 -28.64 4.83
C ARG A 151 6.56 -27.25 5.21
N MET A 152 6.91 -26.25 4.39
CA MET A 152 6.49 -24.87 4.54
C MET A 152 5.43 -24.54 3.50
N GLN A 153 4.20 -24.32 3.95
CA GLN A 153 3.06 -24.07 3.07
C GLN A 153 2.80 -22.56 2.95
N ILE A 154 3.71 -21.83 2.29
CA ILE A 154 3.70 -20.35 2.28
C ILE A 154 2.39 -19.76 1.76
N VAL A 155 1.80 -20.35 0.70
CA VAL A 155 0.52 -19.90 0.13
C VAL A 155 -0.60 -20.02 1.17
N VAL A 156 -0.65 -21.14 1.90
CA VAL A 156 -1.62 -21.39 2.98
C VAL A 156 -1.42 -20.40 4.13
N ILE A 157 -0.17 -20.26 4.60
CA ILE A 157 0.18 -19.35 5.72
C ILE A 157 -0.21 -17.90 5.39
N LEU A 158 0.07 -17.42 4.18
CA LEU A 158 -0.30 -16.06 3.76
C LEU A 158 -1.82 -15.89 3.67
N SER A 159 -2.53 -16.87 3.11
CA SER A 159 -4.00 -16.84 3.04
C SER A 159 -4.62 -16.77 4.44
N GLU A 160 -4.13 -17.59 5.37
CA GLU A 160 -4.58 -17.60 6.77
C GLU A 160 -4.26 -16.28 7.49
N PHE A 161 -3.08 -15.71 7.26
CA PHE A 161 -2.70 -14.41 7.78
C PHE A 161 -3.68 -13.32 7.32
N PHE A 162 -3.98 -13.25 6.03
CA PHE A 162 -4.91 -12.26 5.50
C PHE A 162 -6.33 -12.46 6.05
N ASN A 163 -6.82 -13.70 6.07
CA ASN A 163 -8.14 -14.01 6.61
C ASN A 163 -8.23 -13.63 8.10
N SER A 164 -7.26 -14.06 8.90
CA SER A 164 -7.19 -13.72 10.33
C SER A 164 -7.13 -12.22 10.58
N THR A 165 -6.38 -11.48 9.75
CA THR A 165 -6.31 -10.02 9.84
C THR A 165 -7.67 -9.39 9.53
N TRP A 166 -8.35 -9.87 8.50
CA TRP A 166 -9.68 -9.40 8.10
C TRP A 166 -10.74 -9.66 9.18
N GLN A 167 -10.74 -10.85 9.79
CA GLN A 167 -11.63 -11.20 10.89
C GLN A 167 -11.35 -10.37 12.15
N LYS A 168 -10.07 -10.21 12.53
CA LYS A 168 -9.67 -9.40 13.69
C LYS A 168 -10.04 -7.92 13.54
N ALA A 169 -10.01 -7.40 12.32
CA ALA A 169 -10.46 -6.04 12.02
C ALA A 169 -12.00 -5.90 11.98
N ASN A 170 -12.73 -7.02 12.12
CA ASN A 170 -14.19 -7.09 12.07
C ASN A 170 -14.76 -6.43 10.81
N CYS A 171 -14.11 -6.65 9.66
CA CYS A 171 -14.52 -6.06 8.40
C CYS A 171 -15.75 -6.74 7.78
N ALA A 172 -16.17 -7.92 8.26
CA ALA A 172 -17.36 -8.63 7.78
C ALA A 172 -18.68 -8.09 8.36
N SER A 173 -18.62 -7.31 9.46
CA SER A 173 -19.80 -6.79 10.15
C SER A 173 -20.08 -5.30 9.86
N LYS A 174 -19.40 -4.72 8.87
CA LYS A 174 -19.49 -3.30 8.51
C LYS A 174 -19.81 -3.15 7.04
#